data_AF-A0A2T8HJ10-F1
#
_entry.id   AF-A0A2T8HJ10-F1
#
_cell.length_a   1.000
_cell.length_b   1.000
_cell.length_c   1.000
_cell.angle_alpha   90.00
_cell.angle_beta   90.00
_cell.angle_gamma   90.00
#
_symmetry.space_group_name_H-M   'P 1'
#
loop_
_entity.id
_entity.type
_entity.pdbx_description
1 polymer ?
#
loop_
_entity_poly.entity_id
_entity_poly.type
_entity_poly.pdbx_seq_one_letter_code
_entity_poly.pdbx_strand_id
1 'polypeptide(L)'
;MEEWKGQDEELVYMIYGPPMRNQNLRDGRKLVAYDFQTTGSEQSLYCSVNFELKDSIVMSAKYTGNLGAIRQHVKGPYGPKLVQ
;
A
#
# COMPACT_ATOMS: atom_id res chain seq x y z
N MET A 1 -9.99 -2.32 -8.88
CA MET A 1 -8.59 -2.11 -9.30
C MET A 1 -7.84 -3.41 -9.04
N GLU A 2 -7.62 -4.19 -10.09
CA GLU A 2 -6.88 -5.47 -10.09
C GLU A 2 -5.36 -5.28 -10.20
N GLU A 3 -4.87 -4.05 -10.01
CA GLU A 3 -3.53 -3.59 -10.45
C GLU A 3 -2.36 -4.28 -9.74
N TRP A 4 -2.58 -4.82 -8.55
CA TRP A 4 -1.53 -5.42 -7.74
C TRP A 4 -1.47 -6.93 -7.81
N LYS A 5 -2.53 -7.61 -8.26
CA LYS A 5 -2.54 -9.08 -8.26
C LYS A 5 -1.46 -9.60 -9.22
N GLY A 6 -0.60 -10.50 -8.75
CA GLY A 6 0.52 -11.05 -9.52
C GLY A 6 1.80 -10.21 -9.45
N GLN A 7 1.80 -9.05 -8.80
CA GLN A 7 3.01 -8.26 -8.58
C GLN A 7 3.84 -8.82 -7.42
N ASP A 8 5.15 -8.61 -7.50
CA ASP A 8 6.09 -9.02 -6.45
C ASP A 8 5.97 -8.16 -5.19
N GLU A 9 6.22 -8.79 -4.04
CA GLU A 9 6.32 -8.14 -2.73
C GLU A 9 7.34 -7.00 -2.72
N GLU A 10 8.47 -7.17 -3.43
CA GLU A 10 9.51 -6.15 -3.53
C GLU A 10 8.97 -4.86 -4.17
N LEU A 11 8.10 -4.96 -5.18
CA LEU A 11 7.48 -3.79 -5.81
C LEU A 11 6.58 -3.04 -4.82
N VAL A 12 5.85 -3.76 -3.96
CA VAL A 12 5.06 -3.14 -2.88
C VAL A 12 5.97 -2.32 -1.96
N TYR A 13 7.12 -2.88 -1.56
CA TYR A 13 8.08 -2.20 -0.68
C TYR A 13 8.82 -1.06 -1.35
N MET A 14 9.10 -1.13 -2.65
CA MET A 14 9.65 0.00 -3.40
C MET A 14 8.68 1.19 -3.42
N ILE A 15 7.37 0.91 -3.58
CA ILE A 15 6.35 1.94 -3.75
C ILE A 15 5.92 2.57 -2.41
N TYR A 16 5.68 1.74 -1.40
CA TYR A 16 5.14 2.17 -0.10
C TYR A 16 6.18 2.24 1.01
N GLY A 17 7.41 1.74 0.77
CA GLY A 17 8.42 1.59 1.80
C GLY A 17 8.22 0.32 2.65
N PRO A 18 8.95 0.19 3.77
CA PRO A 18 8.77 -0.93 4.68
C PRO A 18 7.37 -0.89 5.32
N PRO A 19 6.74 -2.06 5.54
CA PRO A 19 5.38 -2.12 6.04
C PRO A 19 5.29 -1.75 7.51
N MET A 20 4.23 -1.02 7.87
CA MET A 20 3.95 -0.67 9.27
C MET A 20 3.58 -1.89 10.09
N ARG A 21 2.81 -2.80 9.49
CA ARG A 21 2.46 -4.10 10.08
C ARG A 21 2.60 -5.19 9.04
N ASN A 22 3.11 -6.33 9.46
CA ASN A 22 3.04 -7.56 8.68
C ASN A 22 2.72 -8.75 9.57
N GLN A 23 2.09 -9.77 9.00
CA GLN A 23 1.74 -11.01 9.69
C GLN A 23 1.84 -12.18 8.74
N ASN A 24 2.58 -13.22 9.14
CA ASN A 24 2.59 -14.49 8.43
C ASN A 24 1.45 -15.38 8.97
N LEU A 25 0.64 -15.93 8.06
CA LEU A 25 -0.44 -16.84 8.36
C LEU A 25 0.04 -18.29 8.25
N ARG A 26 -0.66 -19.21 8.95
CA ARG A 26 -0.28 -20.62 8.99
C ARG A 26 -0.40 -21.34 7.64
N ASP A 27 -1.17 -20.79 6.71
CA ASP A 27 -1.39 -21.33 5.36
C ASP A 27 -0.35 -20.85 4.34
N GLY A 28 0.71 -20.18 4.80
CA GLY A 28 1.79 -19.66 3.95
C GLY A 28 1.50 -18.29 3.34
N ARG A 29 0.34 -17.69 3.62
CA ARG A 29 0.05 -16.30 3.21
C ARG A 29 0.71 -15.30 4.16
N LYS A 30 0.96 -14.10 3.65
CA LYS A 30 1.46 -12.96 4.41
C LYS A 30 0.51 -11.79 4.22
N LEU A 31 0.12 -11.15 5.33
CA LEU A 31 -0.62 -9.91 5.33
C LEU A 31 0.35 -8.76 5.56
N VAL A 32 0.24 -7.71 4.77
CA VAL A 32 1.06 -6.50 4.85
C VAL A 32 0.13 -5.30 4.88
N ALA A 33 0.31 -4.39 5.84
CA ALA A 33 -0.56 -3.24 6.01
C ALA A 33 0.21 -1.93 6.14
N TYR A 34 -0.38 -0.89 5.55
CA TYR A 34 0.06 0.50 5.59
C TYR A 34 -1.12 1.38 5.98
N ASP A 35 -0.88 2.35 6.85
CA ASP A 35 -1.87 3.36 7.21
C ASP A 35 -1.29 4.74 6.88
N PHE A 36 -1.98 5.49 6.02
CA PHE A 36 -1.59 6.82 5.59
C PHE A 36 -2.54 7.85 6.18
N GLN A 37 -1.96 8.90 6.75
CA GLN A 37 -2.70 10.06 7.21
C GLN A 37 -2.09 11.31 6.57
N THR A 38 -2.94 12.13 5.98
CA THR A 38 -2.54 13.44 5.46
C THR A 38 -3.41 14.49 6.12
N THR A 39 -2.79 15.41 6.85
CA THR A 39 -3.49 16.52 7.49
C THR A 39 -3.36 17.76 6.61
N GLY A 40 -4.43 18.08 5.87
CA GLY A 40 -4.56 19.36 5.18
C GLY A 40 -5.16 20.43 6.10
N SER A 41 -5.20 21.68 5.62
CA SER A 41 -5.74 22.84 6.35
C SER A 41 -7.24 22.73 6.66
N GLU A 42 -8.00 21.91 5.94
CA GLU A 42 -9.47 21.81 6.10
C GLU A 42 -9.97 20.42 6.52
N GLN A 43 -9.26 19.33 6.19
CA GLN A 43 -9.64 17.97 6.61
C GLN A 43 -8.44 17.02 6.68
N SER A 44 -8.47 16.12 7.68
CA SER A 44 -7.57 14.98 7.74
C SER A 44 -8.07 13.86 6.83
N LEU A 45 -7.25 13.45 5.88
CA LEU A 45 -7.50 12.28 5.03
C LEU A 45 -6.80 11.07 5.62
N TYR A 46 -7.50 9.93 5.62
CA TYR A 46 -6.96 8.65 6.07
C TYR A 46 -7.15 7.59 5.00
N CYS A 47 -6.14 6.76 4.78
CA CYS A 47 -6.29 5.55 3.98
C CYS A 47 -5.44 4.40 4.52
N SER A 48 -6.05 3.22 4.62
CA SER A 48 -5.36 1.98 4.92
C SER A 48 -5.27 1.11 3.66
N VAL A 49 -4.08 0.58 3.40
CA VAL A 49 -3.81 -0.36 2.32
C VAL A 49 -3.37 -1.68 2.92
N ASN A 50 -4.07 -2.76 2.59
CA ASN A 50 -3.79 -4.10 3.08
C ASN A 50 -3.54 -5.02 1.89
N PHE A 51 -2.35 -5.61 1.83
CA PHE A 51 -1.94 -6.60 0.85
C PHE A 51 -2.03 -7.99 1.45
N GLU A 52 -2.58 -8.91 0.68
CA GLU A 52 -2.44 -10.34 0.91
C GLU A 52 -1.45 -10.89 -0.10
N LEU A 53 -0.40 -11.54 0.38
CA LEU A 53 0.65 -12.13 -0.43
C LEU A 53 0.73 -13.64 -0.16
N LYS A 54 1.22 -14.39 -1.15
CA LYS A 54 1.58 -15.79 -1.03
C LYS A 54 2.81 -16.05 -1.89
N ASP A 55 3.81 -16.72 -1.34
CA ASP A 55 5.07 -16.99 -2.05
C ASP A 55 5.73 -15.70 -2.61
N SER A 56 5.63 -14.61 -1.85
CA SER A 56 6.08 -13.24 -2.21
C SER A 56 5.34 -12.60 -3.39
N ILE A 57 4.22 -13.17 -3.84
CA ILE A 57 3.36 -12.62 -4.89
C ILE A 57 2.07 -12.07 -4.27
N VAL A 58 1.66 -10.89 -4.69
CA VAL A 58 0.41 -10.28 -4.24
C VAL A 58 -0.79 -11.04 -4.81
N MET A 59 -1.63 -11.55 -3.91
CA MET A 59 -2.89 -12.22 -4.22
C MET A 59 -4.04 -11.21 -4.31
N SER A 60 -4.05 -10.23 -3.40
CA SER A 60 -5.04 -9.14 -3.42
C SER A 60 -4.53 -7.90 -2.68
N ALA A 61 -5.12 -6.75 -3.00
CA ALA A 61 -4.91 -5.49 -2.30
C ALA A 61 -6.27 -4.84 -1.97
N LYS A 62 -6.46 -4.45 -0.72
CA LYS A 62 -7.67 -3.77 -0.24
C LYS A 62 -7.34 -2.39 0.28
N TYR A 63 -8.08 -1.41 -0.22
CA TYR A 63 -7.99 0.00 0.16
C TYR A 63 -9.21 0.38 0.98
N THR A 64 -8.99 0.99 2.14
CA THR A 64 -10.07 1.48 3.02
C THR A 64 -9.83 2.95 3.32
N GLY A 65 -10.85 3.79 3.16
CA GLY A 65 -10.75 5.25 3.38
C GLY A 65 -10.55 6.05 2.09
N ASN A 66 -9.90 7.21 2.20
CA ASN A 66 -9.72 8.18 1.12
C ASN A 66 -8.36 8.02 0.43
N LEU A 67 -8.37 7.53 -0.80
CA LEU A 67 -7.15 7.32 -1.63
C LEU A 67 -6.31 8.60 -1.82
N GLY A 68 -6.86 9.79 -1.63
CA GLY A 68 -6.11 11.04 -1.63
C GLY A 68 -4.98 11.07 -0.60
N ALA A 69 -5.14 10.39 0.55
CA ALA A 69 -4.08 10.28 1.57
C ALA A 69 -2.85 9.49 1.06
N ILE A 70 -3.04 8.60 0.09
CA ILE A 70 -1.97 7.78 -0.48
C ILE A 70 -1.12 8.58 -1.46
N ARG A 71 -1.73 9.49 -2.24
CA ARG A 71 -1.07 10.19 -3.36
C ARG A 71 0.19 10.94 -2.95
N GLN A 72 0.26 11.45 -1.72
CA GLN A 72 1.43 12.18 -1.21
C GLN A 72 2.53 11.25 -0.66
N HIS A 73 2.21 9.98 -0.42
CA HIS A 73 3.08 9.01 0.26
C HIS A 73 3.65 7.94 -0.67
N VAL A 74 3.03 7.72 -1.84
CA VAL A 74 3.52 6.75 -2.83
C VAL A 74 4.69 7.33 -3.62
N LYS A 75 5.85 6.69 -3.47
CA LYS A 75 6.97 6.89 -4.38
C LYS A 75 6.70 5.99 -5.58
N GLY A 76 6.27 6.55 -6.70
CA GLY A 76 6.14 5.75 -7.92
C GLY A 76 7.50 5.14 -8.34
N PRO A 77 7.53 4.19 -9.28
CA PRO A 77 8.78 3.63 -9.81
C PRO A 77 9.69 4.68 -10.49
N TYR A 78 9.21 5.91 -10.69
CA TYR A 78 9.95 7.07 -11.20
C TYR A 78 10.08 8.21 -10.16
N GLY A 79 9.91 7.92 -8.87
CA GLY A 79 9.89 8.94 -7.81
C GLY A 79 8.51 9.59 -7.61
N PRO A 80 8.39 10.55 -6.67
CA PRO A 80 7.14 11.27 -6.44
C PRO A 80 6.79 12.07 -7.70
N LYS A 81 5.80 11.63 -8.47
CA LYS A 81 5.13 12.51 -9.43
C LYS A 81 4.34 13.52 -8.62
N LEU A 82 4.93 14.70 -8.44
CA LEU A 82 4.18 15.93 -8.23
C LEU A 82 3.21 16.03 -9.41
N VAL A 83 1.94 15.67 -9.18
CA VAL A 83 0.89 15.97 -10.13
C VAL A 83 0.77 17.49 -10.13
N GLN A 84 1.17 18.13 -11.25
CA GLN A 84 0.83 19.52 -11.54
C GLN A 84 -0.68 19.66 -11.71
#